data_AF-A0A9E6B192-F1
#
_entry.id   AF-A0A9E6B192-F1
#
_cell.length_a   1.000
_cell.length_b   1.000
_cell.length_c   1.000
_cell.angle_alpha   90.00
_cell.angle_beta   90.00
_cell.angle_gamma   90.00
#
_symmetry.space_group_name_H-M   'P 1'
#
loop_
_entity.id
_entity.type
_entity.pdbx_description
1 polymer ?
#
loop_
_entity_poly.entity_id
_entity_poly.type
_entity_poly.pdbx_seq_one_letter_code
_entity_poly.pdbx_strand_id
1 'polypeptide(L)'
;MFNTKYIGILLIAALGGGGIYLIVPEKARQIHDRAGDILTTAVIETRLSSTPAQVFKGGTDQAIMSASGLQLEKLASRAIEQGSGRKLVTLLALFWQDCEAGASCEQDLLEQKRQLSPERYALLEHFIHNGLAREELLGLELVSQNASLEQKIAQVKYIDRQVWGDDAELLFADEYALYQFSLKSRQLSELEDAAGFIDAYQELLRQQHDDLARFSLESDLAKYEHASALIPDAYSAYDRAFLTQALADKYLLPVQQASLLLRQEQVTHQAIEVQTYRQGFDALSRELMASRQTDRAHLSQAQWQAYLARRQYEYRINFFAKNG
;
A
#
# COMPACT_ATOMS: atom_id res chain seq x y z
N MET A 1 -4.96 23.26 -28.24
CA MET A 1 -4.21 24.26 -27.45
C MET A 1 -4.30 23.80 -26.00
N PHE A 2 -3.35 22.98 -25.54
CA PHE A 2 -3.44 22.33 -24.23
C PHE A 2 -2.59 23.08 -23.22
N ASN A 3 -3.25 23.56 -22.17
CA ASN A 3 -2.68 24.37 -21.12
C ASN A 3 -2.17 23.43 -20.01
N THR A 4 -0.86 23.21 -19.98
CA THR A 4 -0.15 22.43 -18.97
C THR A 4 0.12 23.27 -17.73
N LYS A 5 -0.80 23.26 -16.77
CA LYS A 5 -0.52 23.65 -15.37
C LYS A 5 -1.44 22.88 -14.44
N TYR A 6 -0.87 21.98 -13.64
CA TYR A 6 -1.15 21.69 -12.22
C TYR A 6 -0.50 20.33 -11.88
N ILE A 7 0.80 20.37 -11.59
CA ILE A 7 1.51 19.31 -10.87
C ILE A 7 1.43 19.71 -9.39
N GLY A 8 0.55 19.06 -8.64
CA GLY A 8 0.45 19.17 -7.20
C GLY A 8 1.27 18.08 -6.52
N ILE A 9 2.33 18.48 -5.85
CA ILE A 9 3.22 17.65 -5.02
C ILE A 9 2.49 17.29 -3.73
N LEU A 10 2.54 16.00 -3.33
CA LEU A 10 2.33 15.58 -1.94
C LEU A 10 3.48 14.66 -1.51
N LEU A 11 4.40 15.26 -0.76
CA LEU A 11 5.35 14.60 0.12
C LEU A 11 4.65 14.39 1.46
N ILE A 12 4.62 13.15 1.96
CA ILE A 12 4.97 12.73 3.33
C ILE A 12 4.98 11.18 3.32
N ALA A 13 6.14 10.60 3.56
CA ALA A 13 6.27 9.32 4.26
C ALA A 13 7.65 9.29 4.92
N ALA A 14 7.66 9.65 6.21
CA ALA A 14 8.71 9.24 7.11
C ALA A 14 8.50 7.75 7.42
N LEU A 15 9.48 6.94 7.03
CA LEU A 15 9.96 5.72 7.68
C LEU A 15 8.90 4.73 8.21
N GLY A 16 8.53 3.79 7.34
CA GLY A 16 7.80 2.57 7.69
C GLY A 16 7.39 1.88 6.41
N GLY A 17 8.20 0.92 5.94
CA GLY A 17 8.05 0.29 4.63
C GLY A 17 6.72 -0.43 4.47
N GLY A 18 5.99 -0.06 3.42
CA GLY A 18 4.71 -0.65 3.02
C GLY A 18 4.16 0.11 1.83
N GLY A 19 4.85 0.06 0.70
CA GLY A 19 4.40 0.73 -0.53
C GLY A 19 3.16 0.04 -1.09
N ILE A 20 2.02 0.70 -1.01
CA ILE A 20 0.82 0.33 -1.78
C ILE A 20 1.05 0.82 -3.21
N TYR A 21 1.23 -0.10 -4.15
CA TYR A 21 1.21 0.21 -5.58
C TYR A 21 -0.24 0.35 -6.02
N LEU A 22 -0.69 1.59 -6.25
CA LEU A 22 -1.86 1.84 -7.10
C LEU A 22 -1.41 1.68 -8.56
N ILE A 23 -1.83 0.59 -9.20
CA ILE A 23 -1.69 0.41 -10.65
C ILE A 23 -2.85 1.17 -11.30
N VAL A 24 -2.56 2.37 -11.81
CA VAL A 24 -3.37 3.02 -12.84
C VAL A 24 -2.91 2.46 -14.20
N PRO A 25 -3.80 1.95 -15.06
CA PRO A 25 -3.41 1.51 -16.38
C PRO A 25 -3.15 2.72 -17.29
N GLU A 26 -1.89 3.13 -17.43
CA GLU A 26 -1.48 4.12 -18.42
C GLU A 26 -1.03 3.41 -19.70
N LYS A 27 -1.85 3.50 -20.76
CA LYS A 27 -1.47 3.07 -22.11
C LYS A 27 -0.38 3.98 -22.68
N ALA A 28 0.69 3.33 -23.14
CA ALA A 28 1.49 3.66 -24.32
C ALA A 28 2.32 4.96 -24.34
N ARG A 29 3.61 4.83 -24.01
CA ARG A 29 4.69 5.50 -24.76
C ARG A 29 5.81 4.51 -25.09
N GLN A 30 5.94 4.21 -26.38
CA GLN A 30 7.12 3.59 -26.99
C GLN A 30 8.35 4.47 -26.77
N ILE A 31 9.48 3.88 -26.35
CA ILE A 31 10.82 4.33 -26.76
C ILE A 31 11.71 3.09 -27.02
N HIS A 32 12.34 3.13 -28.19
CA HIS A 32 13.36 2.25 -28.73
C HIS A 32 14.67 2.23 -27.91
N ASP A 33 15.33 1.08 -27.99
CA ASP A 33 16.77 0.85 -28.09
C ASP A 33 17.75 1.04 -26.90
N ARG A 34 18.47 -0.09 -26.72
CA ARG A 34 19.92 -0.27 -26.47
C ARG A 34 20.44 -0.40 -25.03
N ALA A 35 20.74 -1.68 -24.74
CA ALA A 35 22.07 -2.23 -24.44
C ALA A 35 22.63 -2.07 -23.02
N GLY A 36 22.99 -3.22 -22.41
CA GLY A 36 23.92 -3.25 -21.27
C GLY A 36 23.75 -4.42 -20.30
N ASP A 37 23.88 -5.65 -20.81
CA ASP A 37 24.46 -6.84 -20.18
C ASP A 37 24.66 -6.99 -18.64
N ILE A 38 24.17 -8.16 -18.18
CA ILE A 38 24.81 -9.15 -17.27
C ILE A 38 24.78 -8.90 -15.75
N LEU A 39 23.93 -9.67 -15.03
CA LEU A 39 24.35 -10.80 -14.19
C LEU A 39 23.17 -11.64 -13.65
N THR A 40 23.09 -12.84 -14.22
CA THR A 40 22.46 -14.12 -13.84
C THR A 40 22.11 -14.36 -12.37
N THR A 41 20.89 -14.88 -12.14
CA THR A 41 20.67 -16.01 -11.22
C THR A 41 19.61 -16.96 -11.79
N ALA A 42 19.91 -18.25 -11.70
CA ALA A 42 19.27 -19.35 -12.40
C ALA A 42 17.88 -19.70 -11.86
N VAL A 43 16.94 -19.98 -12.78
CA VAL A 43 15.72 -20.74 -12.49
C VAL A 43 15.64 -21.91 -13.47
N ILE A 44 15.39 -23.07 -12.89
CA ILE A 44 15.36 -24.41 -13.48
C ILE A 44 14.24 -24.49 -14.54
N GLU A 45 14.62 -24.77 -15.79
CA GLU A 45 13.70 -25.17 -16.86
C GLU A 45 13.10 -26.54 -16.53
N THR A 46 11.77 -26.61 -16.34
CA THR A 46 11.03 -27.86 -16.51
C THR A 46 10.25 -27.75 -17.82
N ARG A 47 10.81 -28.33 -18.89
CA ARG A 47 10.17 -28.42 -20.21
C ARG A 47 9.10 -29.52 -20.18
N LEU A 48 7.86 -29.14 -20.47
CA LEU A 48 6.83 -30.06 -20.97
C LEU A 48 6.68 -29.81 -22.48
N SER A 49 7.15 -30.79 -23.24
CA SER A 49 7.01 -30.87 -24.70
C SER A 49 5.55 -31.03 -25.10
N SER A 50 5.08 -30.21 -26.03
CA SER A 50 3.83 -30.45 -26.77
C SER A 50 4.14 -30.89 -28.20
N THR A 51 3.80 -32.14 -28.51
CA THR A 51 3.75 -32.75 -29.84
C THR A 51 2.63 -32.10 -30.68
N PRO A 52 2.79 -31.91 -32.00
CA PRO A 52 1.80 -31.21 -32.82
C PRO A 52 0.62 -32.11 -33.20
N ALA A 53 -0.61 -31.66 -32.94
CA ALA A 53 -1.83 -32.31 -33.39
C ALA A 53 -2.40 -31.59 -34.64
N GLN A 54 -2.13 -32.24 -35.77
CA GLN A 54 -2.95 -32.44 -36.97
C GLN A 54 -4.07 -31.44 -37.34
N VAL A 55 -3.92 -30.96 -38.57
CA VAL A 55 -4.90 -30.36 -39.48
C VAL A 55 -6.22 -31.13 -39.47
N PHE A 56 -7.33 -30.45 -39.14
CA PHE A 56 -8.68 -30.86 -39.51
C PHE A 56 -9.28 -29.77 -40.43
N LYS A 57 -9.60 -30.15 -41.66
CA LYS A 57 -10.31 -29.30 -42.63
C LYS A 57 -11.82 -29.48 -42.47
N GLY A 58 -12.52 -28.36 -42.32
CA GLY A 58 -13.81 -28.09 -42.94
C GLY A 58 -15.07 -28.49 -42.16
N GLY A 59 -15.77 -27.49 -41.60
CA GLY A 59 -17.18 -27.62 -41.21
C GLY A 59 -17.70 -26.50 -40.29
N THR A 60 -18.26 -25.44 -40.87
CA THR A 60 -19.21 -24.48 -40.25
C THR A 60 -18.78 -23.81 -38.92
N ASP A 61 -17.86 -22.85 -38.98
CA ASP A 61 -17.32 -22.14 -37.80
C ASP A 61 -18.15 -20.95 -37.27
N GLN A 62 -19.25 -20.55 -37.90
CA GLN A 62 -20.00 -19.38 -37.43
C GLN A 62 -20.94 -19.65 -36.25
N ALA A 63 -21.44 -20.88 -36.08
CA ALA A 63 -22.40 -21.22 -35.03
C ALA A 63 -21.73 -21.61 -33.69
N ILE A 64 -20.54 -22.21 -33.73
CA ILE A 64 -19.85 -22.76 -32.54
C ILE A 64 -19.07 -21.67 -31.79
N MET A 65 -18.53 -20.67 -32.52
CA MET A 65 -17.92 -19.48 -31.90
C MET A 65 -18.98 -18.56 -31.25
N SER A 66 -20.17 -18.46 -31.85
CA SER A 66 -21.26 -17.62 -31.31
C SER A 66 -21.86 -18.20 -30.04
N ALA A 67 -22.07 -19.52 -29.94
CA ALA A 67 -22.60 -20.14 -28.72
C ALA A 67 -21.65 -20.01 -27.52
N SER A 68 -20.33 -20.10 -27.76
CA SER A 68 -19.31 -19.95 -26.72
C SER A 68 -19.17 -18.49 -26.26
N GLY A 69 -19.26 -17.53 -27.20
CA GLY A 69 -19.28 -16.09 -26.89
C GLY A 69 -20.51 -15.70 -26.07
N LEU A 70 -21.70 -16.13 -26.49
CA LEU A 70 -22.96 -15.86 -25.78
C LEU A 70 -22.98 -16.44 -24.35
N GLN A 71 -22.28 -17.55 -24.14
CA GLN A 71 -22.18 -18.20 -22.82
C GLN A 71 -21.19 -17.47 -21.91
N LEU A 72 -20.10 -16.91 -22.46
CA LEU A 72 -19.16 -16.07 -21.74
C LEU A 72 -19.79 -14.72 -21.35
N GLU A 73 -20.55 -14.10 -22.27
CA GLU A 73 -21.32 -12.88 -22.02
C GLU A 73 -22.36 -13.08 -20.91
N LYS A 74 -23.14 -14.17 -20.96
CA LYS A 74 -24.09 -14.51 -19.89
C LYS A 74 -23.45 -14.79 -18.53
N LEU A 75 -22.17 -15.15 -18.50
CA LEU A 75 -21.43 -15.29 -17.25
C LEU A 75 -20.96 -13.93 -16.73
N ALA A 76 -20.54 -13.03 -17.63
CA ALA A 76 -20.18 -11.65 -17.29
C ALA A 76 -21.37 -10.86 -16.74
N SER A 77 -22.54 -10.92 -17.40
CA SER A 77 -23.74 -10.19 -16.94
C SER A 77 -24.23 -10.72 -15.60
N ARG A 78 -24.21 -12.05 -15.39
CA ARG A 78 -24.53 -12.62 -14.07
C ARG A 78 -23.55 -12.19 -12.99
N ALA A 79 -22.27 -12.04 -13.33
CA ALA A 79 -21.26 -11.56 -12.39
C ALA A 79 -21.47 -10.08 -12.02
N ILE A 80 -21.92 -9.24 -12.97
CA ILE A 80 -22.30 -7.85 -12.72
C ILE A 80 -23.56 -7.81 -11.84
N GLU A 81 -24.59 -8.57 -12.18
CA GLU A 81 -25.87 -8.61 -11.45
C GLU A 81 -25.69 -8.95 -9.96
N GLN A 82 -24.81 -9.91 -9.68
CA GLN A 82 -24.55 -10.41 -8.33
C GLN A 82 -23.35 -9.73 -7.64
N GLY A 83 -22.65 -8.84 -8.34
CA GLY A 83 -21.44 -8.21 -7.86
C GLY A 83 -21.70 -7.13 -6.82
N SER A 84 -20.70 -6.88 -5.97
CA SER A 84 -20.60 -5.72 -5.10
C SER A 84 -19.13 -5.33 -4.93
N GLY A 85 -18.87 -4.14 -4.39
CA GLY A 85 -17.53 -3.67 -4.05
C GLY A 85 -16.59 -3.61 -5.25
N ARG A 86 -15.31 -3.86 -4.99
CA ARG A 86 -14.24 -3.82 -5.99
C ARG A 86 -14.47 -4.79 -7.14
N LYS A 87 -15.07 -5.95 -6.86
CA LYS A 87 -15.38 -6.94 -7.89
C LYS A 87 -16.36 -6.36 -8.92
N LEU A 88 -17.42 -5.71 -8.46
CA LEU A 88 -18.39 -5.05 -9.33
C LEU A 88 -17.74 -3.91 -10.12
N VAL A 89 -17.02 -3.02 -9.43
CA VAL A 89 -16.33 -1.89 -10.07
C VAL A 89 -15.38 -2.37 -11.17
N THR A 90 -14.63 -3.45 -10.92
CA THR A 90 -13.73 -4.06 -11.91
C THR A 90 -14.51 -4.58 -13.11
N LEU A 91 -15.63 -5.30 -12.90
CA LEU A 91 -16.44 -5.83 -13.99
C LEU A 91 -17.06 -4.73 -14.86
N LEU A 92 -17.55 -3.66 -14.25
CA LEU A 92 -18.10 -2.50 -14.97
C LEU A 92 -17.00 -1.79 -15.78
N ALA A 93 -15.81 -1.60 -15.18
CA ALA A 93 -14.67 -0.99 -15.87
C ALA A 93 -14.18 -1.84 -17.05
N LEU A 94 -14.10 -3.17 -16.88
CA LEU A 94 -13.72 -4.09 -17.94
C LEU A 94 -14.73 -4.08 -19.09
N PHE A 95 -16.04 -4.09 -18.78
CA PHE A 95 -17.07 -3.96 -19.80
C PHE A 95 -16.84 -2.70 -20.66
N TRP A 96 -16.68 -1.54 -20.03
CA TRP A 96 -16.50 -0.28 -20.76
C TRP A 96 -15.18 -0.24 -21.53
N GLN A 97 -14.11 -0.79 -20.98
CA GLN A 97 -12.83 -0.91 -21.68
C GLN A 97 -12.98 -1.72 -22.98
N ASP A 98 -13.72 -2.82 -22.95
CA ASP A 98 -13.97 -3.66 -24.12
C ASP A 98 -14.95 -2.98 -25.10
N CYS A 99 -16.00 -2.34 -24.58
CA CYS A 99 -16.99 -1.58 -25.35
C CYS A 99 -16.33 -0.47 -26.18
N GLU A 100 -15.49 0.36 -25.56
CA GLU A 100 -14.80 1.47 -26.22
C GLU A 100 -13.74 1.00 -27.24
N ALA A 101 -13.15 -0.18 -27.03
CA ALA A 101 -12.18 -0.75 -27.96
C ALA A 101 -12.82 -1.45 -29.16
N GLY A 102 -14.07 -1.90 -29.02
CA GLY A 102 -14.80 -2.67 -30.02
C GLY A 102 -15.67 -1.83 -30.96
N ALA A 103 -16.08 -2.43 -32.08
CA ALA A 103 -17.06 -1.84 -33.01
C ALA A 103 -18.52 -2.21 -32.64
N SER A 104 -18.73 -3.03 -31.59
CA SER A 104 -20.00 -3.64 -31.21
C SER A 104 -20.64 -3.03 -29.96
N CYS A 105 -20.11 -1.94 -29.41
CA CYS A 105 -20.52 -1.39 -28.10
C CYS A 105 -22.04 -1.19 -27.96
N GLU A 106 -22.72 -0.69 -29.00
CA GLU A 106 -24.18 -0.55 -28.99
C GLU A 106 -24.92 -1.89 -28.87
N GLN A 107 -24.41 -2.94 -29.53
CA GLN A 107 -24.97 -4.29 -29.47
C GLN A 107 -24.72 -4.92 -28.11
N ASP A 108 -23.53 -4.73 -27.56
CA ASP A 108 -23.12 -5.24 -26.24
C ASP A 108 -23.96 -4.61 -25.13
N LEU A 109 -24.17 -3.28 -25.19
CA LEU A 109 -25.09 -2.57 -24.29
C LEU A 109 -26.53 -3.07 -24.41
N LEU A 110 -27.02 -3.33 -25.63
CA LEU A 110 -28.38 -3.83 -25.86
C LEU A 110 -28.54 -5.25 -25.28
N GLU A 111 -27.51 -6.09 -25.37
CA GLU A 111 -27.52 -7.43 -24.77
C GLU A 111 -27.50 -7.34 -23.24
N GLN A 112 -26.65 -6.49 -22.65
CA GLN A 112 -26.64 -6.26 -21.20
C GLN A 112 -28.01 -5.79 -20.68
N LYS A 113 -28.69 -4.89 -21.41
CA LYS A 113 -30.04 -4.43 -21.06
C LYS A 113 -31.08 -5.55 -20.98
N ARG A 114 -30.91 -6.64 -21.74
CA ARG A 114 -31.79 -7.81 -21.70
C ARG A 114 -31.50 -8.73 -20.52
N GLN A 115 -30.27 -8.69 -19.99
CA GLN A 115 -29.78 -9.66 -19.02
C GLN A 115 -29.73 -9.11 -17.59
N LEU A 116 -29.49 -7.81 -17.43
CA LEU A 116 -29.40 -7.13 -16.15
C LEU A 116 -30.75 -6.61 -15.67
N SER A 117 -30.92 -6.47 -14.36
CA SER A 117 -32.03 -5.70 -13.80
C SER A 117 -31.95 -4.22 -14.22
N PRO A 118 -33.08 -3.47 -14.22
CA PRO A 118 -33.08 -2.06 -14.58
C PRO A 118 -32.07 -1.22 -13.78
N GLU A 119 -31.94 -1.49 -12.48
CA GLU A 119 -31.02 -0.79 -11.58
C GLU A 119 -29.57 -1.10 -11.95
N ARG A 120 -29.24 -2.37 -12.17
CA ARG A 120 -27.90 -2.80 -12.58
C ARG A 120 -27.51 -2.31 -13.96
N TYR A 121 -28.47 -2.25 -14.88
CA TYR A 121 -28.22 -1.69 -16.19
C TYR A 121 -27.99 -0.18 -16.12
N ALA A 122 -28.79 0.56 -15.34
CA ALA A 122 -28.59 1.99 -15.15
C ALA A 122 -27.22 2.30 -14.52
N LEU A 123 -26.79 1.50 -13.55
CA LEU A 123 -25.45 1.55 -12.97
C LEU A 123 -24.36 1.39 -14.04
N LEU A 124 -24.51 0.37 -14.91
CA LEU A 124 -23.58 0.12 -16.00
C LEU A 124 -23.55 1.30 -17.00
N GLU A 125 -24.72 1.75 -17.44
CA GLU A 125 -24.89 2.82 -18.43
C GLU A 125 -24.24 4.13 -17.98
N HIS A 126 -24.39 4.49 -16.71
CA HIS A 126 -23.86 5.75 -16.18
C HIS A 126 -22.44 5.63 -15.58
N PHE A 127 -21.84 4.43 -15.57
CA PHE A 127 -20.62 4.15 -14.81
C PHE A 127 -19.46 5.11 -15.10
N ILE A 128 -19.13 5.33 -16.37
CA ILE A 128 -18.02 6.20 -16.76
C ILE A 128 -18.30 7.67 -16.43
N HIS A 129 -19.51 8.14 -16.73
CA HIS A 129 -19.90 9.52 -16.46
C HIS A 129 -19.87 9.85 -14.96
N ASN A 130 -20.47 8.97 -14.16
CA ASN A 130 -20.49 9.10 -12.71
C ASN A 130 -19.08 8.99 -12.12
N GLY A 131 -18.23 8.09 -12.65
CA GLY A 131 -16.83 8.00 -12.26
C GLY A 131 -16.08 9.33 -12.42
N LEU A 132 -16.25 10.00 -13.57
CA LEU A 132 -15.65 11.31 -13.82
C LEU A 132 -16.20 12.40 -12.89
N ALA A 133 -17.52 12.46 -12.69
CA ALA A 133 -18.16 13.43 -11.81
C ALA A 133 -17.68 13.27 -10.35
N ARG A 134 -17.50 12.03 -9.90
CA ARG A 134 -16.94 11.73 -8.57
C ARG A 134 -15.52 12.26 -8.40
N GLU A 135 -14.64 11.98 -9.35
CA GLU A 135 -13.25 12.44 -9.27
C GLU A 135 -13.16 13.98 -9.33
N GLU A 136 -14.02 14.63 -10.12
CA GLU A 136 -14.12 16.09 -10.13
C GLU A 136 -14.54 16.64 -8.76
N LEU A 137 -15.60 16.10 -8.16
CA LEU A 137 -16.06 16.53 -6.84
C LEU A 137 -15.01 16.29 -5.75
N LEU A 138 -14.32 15.14 -5.76
CA LEU A 138 -13.22 14.86 -4.84
C LEU A 138 -12.04 15.83 -5.03
N GLY A 139 -11.76 16.25 -6.27
CA GLY A 139 -10.71 17.23 -6.57
C GLY A 139 -11.06 18.66 -6.15
N LEU A 140 -12.35 19.03 -6.23
CA LEU A 140 -12.85 20.35 -5.84
C LEU A 140 -13.02 20.47 -4.32
N GLU A 141 -13.49 19.41 -3.67
CA GLU A 141 -13.66 19.36 -2.23
C GLU A 141 -12.33 19.04 -1.55
N LEU A 142 -11.55 20.08 -1.30
CA LEU A 142 -10.35 19.99 -0.48
C LEU A 142 -10.74 19.62 0.96
N VAL A 143 -10.64 18.34 1.27
CA VAL A 143 -10.72 17.87 2.65
C VAL A 143 -9.60 18.55 3.44
N SER A 144 -9.96 19.40 4.40
CA SER A 144 -9.01 20.09 5.26
C SER A 144 -7.99 19.09 5.82
N GLN A 145 -6.70 19.42 5.74
CA GLN A 145 -5.66 18.54 6.30
C GLN A 145 -5.89 18.29 7.79
N ASN A 146 -6.47 19.26 8.49
CA ASN A 146 -6.78 19.24 9.92
C ASN A 146 -8.09 18.52 10.25
N ALA A 147 -8.88 18.07 9.26
CA ALA A 147 -10.08 17.29 9.53
C ALA A 147 -9.72 15.94 10.16
N SER A 148 -10.52 15.52 11.13
CA SER A 148 -10.46 14.16 11.71
C SER A 148 -10.74 13.10 10.65
N LEU A 149 -10.23 11.88 10.85
CA LEU A 149 -10.41 10.78 9.90
C LEU A 149 -11.90 10.51 9.62
N GLU A 150 -12.72 10.58 10.66
CA GLU A 150 -14.17 10.46 10.65
C GLU A 150 -14.81 11.48 9.70
N GLN A 151 -14.39 12.74 9.78
CA GLN A 151 -14.86 13.80 8.89
C GLN A 151 -14.42 13.56 7.44
N LYS A 152 -13.18 13.10 7.22
CA LYS A 152 -12.69 12.79 5.87
C LYS A 152 -13.51 11.66 5.24
N ILE A 153 -13.74 10.59 6.00
CA ILE A 153 -14.56 9.44 5.57
C ILE A 153 -16.00 9.88 5.29
N ALA A 154 -16.60 10.68 6.19
CA ALA A 154 -17.96 11.18 6.01
C ALA A 154 -18.09 12.02 4.73
N GLN A 155 -17.09 12.85 4.40
CA GLN A 155 -17.06 13.63 3.17
C GLN A 155 -17.00 12.75 1.92
N VAL A 156 -16.11 11.75 1.91
CA VAL A 156 -16.02 10.79 0.80
C VAL A 156 -17.35 10.07 0.58
N LYS A 157 -17.95 9.54 1.66
CA LYS A 157 -19.26 8.88 1.60
C LYS A 157 -20.37 9.81 1.09
N TYR A 158 -20.29 11.10 1.44
CA TYR A 158 -21.24 12.09 0.98
C TYR A 158 -21.12 12.32 -0.53
N ILE A 159 -19.92 12.53 -1.06
CA ILE A 159 -19.66 12.67 -2.51
C ILE A 159 -20.12 11.42 -3.25
N ASP A 160 -19.74 10.23 -2.76
CA ASP A 160 -20.13 8.97 -3.39
C ASP A 160 -21.65 8.86 -3.54
N ARG A 161 -22.42 9.20 -2.50
CA ARG A 161 -23.88 9.20 -2.55
C ARG A 161 -24.46 10.30 -3.42
N GLN A 162 -23.81 11.46 -3.51
CA GLN A 162 -24.25 12.51 -4.44
C GLN A 162 -24.20 12.04 -5.89
N VAL A 163 -23.18 11.27 -6.25
CA VAL A 163 -22.95 10.82 -7.62
C VAL A 163 -23.71 9.53 -7.93
N TRP A 164 -23.68 8.57 -7.02
CA TRP A 164 -24.19 7.21 -7.25
C TRP A 164 -25.51 6.92 -6.55
N GLY A 165 -26.01 7.83 -5.72
CA GLY A 165 -27.24 7.60 -4.94
C GLY A 165 -27.11 6.37 -4.04
N ASP A 166 -28.12 5.51 -4.09
CA ASP A 166 -28.17 4.28 -3.30
C ASP A 166 -27.14 3.23 -3.74
N ASP A 167 -26.67 3.30 -5.00
CA ASP A 167 -25.63 2.39 -5.52
C ASP A 167 -24.26 2.63 -4.88
N ALA A 168 -24.06 3.74 -4.17
CA ALA A 168 -22.80 4.03 -3.48
C ALA A 168 -22.43 2.93 -2.47
N GLU A 169 -23.38 2.46 -1.65
CA GLU A 169 -23.12 1.41 -0.65
C GLU A 169 -22.80 0.06 -1.34
N LEU A 170 -23.31 -0.14 -2.55
CA LEU A 170 -23.09 -1.35 -3.33
C LEU A 170 -21.74 -1.34 -4.05
N LEU A 171 -21.36 -0.22 -4.65
CA LEU A 171 -20.09 -0.04 -5.37
C LEU A 171 -18.89 0.03 -4.42
N PHE A 172 -19.05 0.73 -3.29
CA PHE A 172 -17.97 0.99 -2.34
C PHE A 172 -18.06 0.13 -1.08
N ALA A 173 -18.73 -1.02 -1.16
CA ALA A 173 -18.95 -1.92 -0.03
C ALA A 173 -17.64 -2.32 0.67
N ASP A 174 -16.60 -2.65 -0.11
CA ASP A 174 -15.29 -3.05 0.43
C ASP A 174 -14.57 -1.85 1.07
N GLU A 175 -14.59 -0.69 0.41
CA GLU A 175 -13.98 0.55 0.88
C GLU A 175 -14.65 1.05 2.16
N TYR A 176 -15.97 1.01 2.24
CA TYR A 176 -16.72 1.42 3.43
C TYR A 176 -16.51 0.46 4.60
N ALA A 177 -16.42 -0.85 4.33
CA ALA A 177 -16.02 -1.82 5.34
C ALA A 177 -14.62 -1.50 5.88
N LEU A 178 -13.66 -1.17 5.00
CA LEU A 178 -12.31 -0.78 5.39
C LEU A 178 -12.29 0.52 6.20
N TYR A 179 -13.10 1.52 5.84
CA TYR A 179 -13.23 2.76 6.60
C TYR A 179 -13.78 2.50 8.00
N GLN A 180 -14.83 1.71 8.13
CA GLN A 180 -15.36 1.35 9.45
C GLN A 180 -14.34 0.56 10.27
N PHE A 181 -13.66 -0.40 9.66
CA PHE A 181 -12.60 -1.15 10.31
C PHE A 181 -11.49 -0.22 10.81
N SER A 182 -11.02 0.70 9.98
CA SER A 182 -9.97 1.67 10.34
C SER A 182 -10.37 2.56 11.52
N LEU A 183 -11.62 3.03 11.54
CA LEU A 183 -12.15 3.83 12.66
C LEU A 183 -12.20 3.02 13.95
N LYS A 184 -12.72 1.79 13.92
CA LYS A 184 -12.75 0.91 15.09
C LYS A 184 -11.34 0.54 15.57
N SER A 185 -10.43 0.26 14.64
CA SER A 185 -9.02 0.02 14.95
C SER A 185 -8.37 1.22 15.64
N ARG A 186 -8.69 2.45 15.21
CA ARG A 186 -8.16 3.67 15.83
C ARG A 186 -8.62 3.85 17.27
N GLN A 187 -9.82 3.41 17.63
CA GLN A 187 -10.29 3.46 19.02
C GLN A 187 -9.38 2.66 19.97
N LEU A 188 -8.68 1.63 19.47
CA LEU A 188 -7.68 0.88 20.25
C LEU A 188 -6.45 1.74 20.58
N SER A 189 -6.08 2.67 19.68
CA SER A 189 -4.98 3.62 19.91
C SER A 189 -5.35 4.74 20.89
N GLU A 190 -6.62 4.85 21.27
CA GLU A 190 -7.16 5.84 22.20
C GLU A 190 -7.42 5.25 23.60
N LEU A 191 -7.16 3.96 23.80
CA LEU A 191 -7.26 3.33 25.11
C LEU A 191 -6.22 3.94 26.06
N GLU A 192 -6.67 4.26 27.29
CA GLU A 192 -5.78 4.79 28.33
C GLU A 192 -4.98 3.70 29.05
N ASP A 193 -5.53 2.48 29.11
CA ASP A 193 -4.95 1.35 29.84
C ASP A 193 -4.49 0.23 28.88
N ALA A 194 -3.22 -0.14 29.03
CA ALA A 194 -2.60 -1.23 28.30
C ALA A 194 -3.23 -2.59 28.62
N ALA A 195 -3.73 -2.82 29.84
CA ALA A 195 -4.26 -4.12 30.24
C ALA A 195 -5.43 -4.60 29.36
N GLY A 196 -6.27 -3.68 28.89
CA GLY A 196 -7.44 -3.99 28.04
C GLY A 196 -7.14 -4.08 26.54
N PHE A 197 -5.95 -3.68 26.09
CA PHE A 197 -5.65 -3.53 24.67
C PHE A 197 -5.76 -4.86 23.90
N ILE A 198 -5.20 -5.94 24.44
CA ILE A 198 -5.17 -7.25 23.78
C ILE A 198 -6.57 -7.81 23.59
N ASP A 199 -7.42 -7.70 24.62
CA ASP A 199 -8.79 -8.17 24.60
C ASP A 199 -9.64 -7.35 23.63
N ALA A 200 -9.48 -6.02 23.64
CA ALA A 200 -10.17 -5.13 22.71
C ALA A 200 -9.77 -5.41 21.25
N TYR A 201 -8.50 -5.70 20.99
CA TYR A 201 -8.04 -6.09 19.66
C TYR A 201 -8.62 -7.45 19.21
N GLN A 202 -8.70 -8.44 20.12
CA GLN A 202 -9.36 -9.71 19.80
C GLN A 202 -10.83 -9.55 19.51
N GLU A 203 -11.52 -8.71 20.28
CA GLU A 203 -12.92 -8.42 20.06
C GLU A 203 -13.14 -7.76 18.70
N LEU A 204 -12.29 -6.82 18.30
CA LEU A 204 -12.29 -6.25 16.95
C LEU A 204 -12.16 -7.33 15.87
N LEU A 205 -11.19 -8.24 15.99
CA LEU A 205 -11.01 -9.33 15.03
C LEU A 205 -12.21 -10.28 15.00
N ARG A 206 -12.81 -10.58 16.15
CA ARG A 206 -13.99 -11.45 16.27
C ARG A 206 -15.22 -10.82 15.62
N GLN A 207 -15.43 -9.51 15.82
CA GLN A 207 -16.51 -8.77 15.19
C GLN A 207 -16.38 -8.67 13.66
N GLN A 208 -15.19 -8.94 13.11
CA GLN A 208 -14.87 -8.80 11.69
C GLN A 208 -14.42 -10.13 11.08
N HIS A 209 -14.71 -11.26 11.74
CA HIS A 209 -14.17 -12.58 11.42
C HIS A 209 -14.36 -12.96 9.94
N ASP A 210 -15.56 -12.73 9.41
CA ASP A 210 -15.91 -13.09 8.03
C ASP A 210 -15.23 -12.19 6.97
N ASP A 211 -14.63 -11.08 7.40
CA ASP A 211 -14.04 -10.05 6.54
C ASP A 211 -12.52 -9.90 6.70
N LEU A 212 -11.85 -10.73 7.51
CA LEU A 212 -10.42 -10.59 7.76
C LEU A 212 -9.57 -10.64 6.47
N ALA A 213 -9.99 -11.42 5.49
CA ALA A 213 -9.37 -11.45 4.16
C ALA A 213 -9.42 -10.10 3.44
N ARG A 214 -10.52 -9.35 3.60
CA ARG A 214 -10.69 -8.02 2.99
C ARG A 214 -9.71 -6.99 3.58
N PHE A 215 -9.26 -7.22 4.80
CA PHE A 215 -8.31 -6.37 5.52
C PHE A 215 -6.87 -6.91 5.51
N SER A 216 -6.60 -7.99 4.77
CA SER A 216 -5.29 -8.68 4.75
C SER A 216 -4.85 -9.20 6.13
N LEU A 217 -5.80 -9.60 6.99
CA LEU A 217 -5.57 -10.05 8.37
C LEU A 217 -5.81 -11.55 8.56
N GLU A 218 -5.68 -12.36 7.51
CA GLU A 218 -5.90 -13.81 7.59
C GLU A 218 -4.76 -14.50 8.35
N SER A 219 -3.53 -14.07 8.12
CA SER A 219 -2.35 -14.63 8.77
C SER A 219 -2.14 -14.05 10.17
N ASP A 220 -1.62 -14.87 11.09
CA ASP A 220 -1.30 -14.38 12.44
C ASP A 220 -0.17 -13.35 12.43
N LEU A 221 0.78 -13.45 11.50
CA LEU A 221 1.79 -12.42 11.29
C LEU A 221 1.16 -11.06 10.96
N ALA A 222 0.19 -11.01 10.05
CA ALA A 222 -0.48 -9.77 9.70
C ALA A 222 -1.29 -9.19 10.89
N LYS A 223 -1.93 -10.05 11.70
CA LYS A 223 -2.60 -9.63 12.94
C LYS A 223 -1.61 -9.04 13.93
N TYR A 224 -0.44 -9.67 14.11
CA TYR A 224 0.63 -9.15 14.95
C TYR A 224 1.11 -7.76 14.50
N GLU A 225 1.42 -7.61 13.21
CA GLU A 225 1.91 -6.34 12.65
C GLU A 225 0.87 -5.23 12.79
N HIS A 226 -0.39 -5.53 12.47
CA HIS A 226 -1.48 -4.60 12.62
C HIS A 226 -1.70 -4.18 14.08
N ALA A 227 -1.74 -5.14 15.02
CA ALA A 227 -1.89 -4.84 16.44
C ALA A 227 -0.72 -3.99 16.97
N SER A 228 0.50 -4.33 16.55
CA SER A 228 1.71 -3.61 16.98
C SER A 228 1.71 -2.16 16.51
N ALA A 229 1.20 -1.88 15.31
CA ALA A 229 1.06 -0.53 14.77
C ALA A 229 0.00 0.31 15.51
N LEU A 230 -0.92 -0.33 16.23
CA LEU A 230 -1.99 0.33 16.98
C LEU A 230 -1.63 0.60 18.45
N ILE A 231 -0.48 0.11 18.94
CA ILE A 231 -0.04 0.36 20.32
C ILE A 231 0.18 1.88 20.49
N PRO A 232 -0.52 2.54 21.42
CA PRO A 232 -0.36 3.97 21.66
C PRO A 232 1.08 4.39 21.96
N ASP A 233 1.54 5.48 21.36
CA ASP A 233 2.83 6.08 21.67
C ASP A 233 2.87 6.74 23.06
N ALA A 234 1.70 7.06 23.61
CA ALA A 234 1.56 7.63 24.96
C ALA A 234 1.83 6.59 26.06
N TYR A 235 1.78 5.29 25.75
CA TYR A 235 2.08 4.23 26.72
C TYR A 235 3.54 4.26 27.15
N SER A 236 3.79 3.85 28.39
CA SER A 236 5.16 3.77 28.91
C SER A 236 5.98 2.74 28.13
N ALA A 237 7.30 2.87 28.16
CA ALA A 237 8.18 1.89 27.53
C ALA A 237 7.96 0.46 28.09
N TYR A 238 7.60 0.36 29.37
CA TYR A 238 7.25 -0.91 30.01
C TYR A 238 5.97 -1.51 29.41
N ASP A 239 4.89 -0.72 29.32
CA ASP A 239 3.61 -1.20 28.80
C ASP A 239 3.71 -1.58 27.32
N ARG A 240 4.44 -0.80 26.53
CA ARG A 240 4.68 -1.11 25.11
C ARG A 240 5.46 -2.41 24.96
N ALA A 241 6.49 -2.63 25.77
CA ALA A 241 7.25 -3.88 25.77
C ALA A 241 6.40 -5.09 26.19
N PHE A 242 5.58 -4.93 27.24
CA PHE A 242 4.63 -5.93 27.68
C PHE A 242 3.64 -6.31 26.57
N LEU A 243 3.00 -5.33 25.94
CA LEU A 243 2.05 -5.56 24.85
C LEU A 243 2.70 -6.20 23.63
N THR A 244 3.91 -5.76 23.28
CA THR A 244 4.67 -6.32 22.15
C THR A 244 4.93 -7.81 22.38
N GLN A 245 5.38 -8.18 23.59
CA GLN A 245 5.61 -9.58 23.94
C GLN A 245 4.30 -10.38 23.97
N ALA A 246 3.24 -9.85 24.58
CA ALA A 246 1.95 -10.53 24.66
C ALA A 246 1.33 -10.77 23.27
N LEU A 247 1.49 -9.83 22.34
CA LEU A 247 1.08 -9.99 20.95
C LEU A 247 1.93 -11.04 20.22
N ALA A 248 3.25 -11.01 20.44
CA ALA A 248 4.18 -11.98 19.85
C ALA A 248 3.87 -13.41 20.31
N ASP A 249 3.62 -13.60 21.61
CA ASP A 249 3.27 -14.89 22.20
C ASP A 249 1.98 -15.45 21.60
N LYS A 250 1.03 -14.56 21.25
CA LYS A 250 -0.28 -14.98 20.75
C LYS A 250 -0.33 -15.25 19.25
N TYR A 251 0.41 -14.49 18.47
CA TYR A 251 0.27 -14.48 17.01
C TYR A 251 1.51 -14.95 16.24
N LEU A 252 2.66 -15.05 16.89
CA LEU A 252 3.90 -15.40 16.19
C LEU A 252 4.34 -16.82 16.51
N LEU A 253 4.91 -17.48 15.50
CA LEU A 253 5.59 -18.75 15.67
C LEU A 253 6.89 -18.55 16.46
N PRO A 254 7.39 -19.57 17.19
CA PRO A 254 8.64 -19.47 17.96
C PRO A 254 9.84 -18.96 17.15
N VAL A 255 9.93 -19.35 15.86
CA VAL A 255 11.01 -18.88 14.97
C VAL A 255 10.90 -17.37 14.66
N GLN A 256 9.68 -16.85 14.56
CA GLN A 256 9.42 -15.43 14.33
C GLN A 256 9.70 -14.62 15.61
N GLN A 257 9.30 -15.15 16.78
CA GLN A 257 9.61 -14.54 18.08
C GLN A 257 11.14 -14.45 18.30
N ALA A 258 11.89 -15.53 18.01
CA ALA A 258 13.34 -15.52 18.11
C ALA A 258 13.98 -14.46 17.18
N SER A 259 13.47 -14.32 15.95
CA SER A 259 13.91 -13.29 15.00
C SER A 259 13.67 -11.87 15.53
N LEU A 260 12.51 -11.63 16.17
CA LEU A 260 12.19 -10.34 16.78
C LEU A 260 13.13 -10.01 17.94
N LEU A 261 13.40 -10.97 18.82
CA LEU A 261 14.33 -10.77 19.95
C LEU A 261 15.74 -10.43 19.44
N LEU A 262 16.25 -11.17 18.46
CA LEU A 262 17.54 -10.89 17.83
C LEU A 262 17.59 -9.48 17.23
N ARG A 263 16.51 -9.06 16.55
CA ARG A 263 16.42 -7.72 15.99
C ARG A 263 16.37 -6.65 17.09
N GLN A 264 15.67 -6.89 18.19
CA GLN A 264 15.58 -5.97 19.31
C GLN A 264 16.94 -5.79 20.00
N GLU A 265 17.70 -6.88 20.16
CA GLU A 265 19.08 -6.85 20.63
C GLU A 265 19.98 -6.05 19.67
N GLN A 266 19.86 -6.31 18.37
CA GLN A 266 20.62 -5.58 17.35
C GLN A 266 20.35 -4.07 17.38
N VAL A 267 19.09 -3.65 17.47
CA VAL A 267 18.70 -2.24 17.57
C VAL A 267 19.26 -1.61 18.85
N THR A 268 19.21 -2.34 19.97
CA THR A 268 19.75 -1.88 21.24
C THR A 268 21.27 -1.69 21.16
N HIS A 269 21.98 -2.64 20.55
CA HIS A 269 23.42 -2.53 20.31
C HIS A 269 23.76 -1.33 19.42
N GLN A 270 23.03 -1.16 18.30
CA GLN A 270 23.22 -0.03 17.40
C GLN A 270 22.96 1.31 18.09
N ALA A 271 21.94 1.40 18.96
CA ALA A 271 21.67 2.61 19.72
C ALA A 271 22.84 2.98 20.66
N ILE A 272 23.40 1.98 21.35
CA ILE A 272 24.57 2.15 22.21
C ILE A 272 25.80 2.58 21.39
N GLU A 273 26.01 1.95 20.23
CA GLU A 273 27.12 2.30 19.33
C GLU A 273 27.00 3.75 18.84
N VAL A 274 25.80 4.18 18.42
CA VAL A 274 25.52 5.57 18.00
C VAL A 274 25.76 6.54 19.15
N GLN A 275 25.31 6.21 20.36
CA GLN A 275 25.53 7.05 21.54
C GLN A 275 27.02 7.18 21.86
N THR A 276 27.76 6.07 21.84
CA THR A 276 29.20 6.02 22.08
C THR A 276 29.96 6.82 21.03
N TYR A 277 29.58 6.69 19.75
CA TYR A 277 30.13 7.47 18.65
C TYR A 277 29.97 8.97 18.89
N ARG A 278 28.76 9.42 19.24
CA ARG A 278 28.46 10.84 19.51
C ARG A 278 29.29 11.38 20.65
N GLN A 279 29.36 10.67 21.78
CA GLN A 279 30.16 11.09 22.94
C GLN A 279 31.65 11.24 22.60
N GLY A 280 32.23 10.29 21.88
CA GLY A 280 33.62 10.37 21.47
C GLY A 280 33.86 11.46 20.41
N PHE A 281 32.90 11.70 19.51
CA PHE A 281 33.00 12.76 18.51
C PHE A 281 32.94 14.16 19.17
N ASP A 282 32.10 14.32 20.20
CA ASP A 282 32.05 15.54 20.99
C ASP A 282 33.36 15.78 21.75
N ALA A 283 33.96 14.72 22.30
CA ALA A 283 35.26 14.79 22.95
C ALA A 283 36.37 15.22 21.99
N LEU A 284 36.43 14.60 20.80
CA LEU A 284 37.34 15.01 19.73
C LEU A 284 37.12 16.47 19.33
N SER A 285 35.86 16.89 19.19
CA SER A 285 35.54 18.27 18.82
C SER A 285 36.06 19.27 19.86
N ARG A 286 35.92 18.97 21.16
CA ARG A 286 36.50 19.79 22.24
C ARG A 286 38.03 19.82 22.20
N GLU A 287 38.68 18.67 21.98
CA GLU A 287 40.14 18.56 21.84
C GLU A 287 40.64 19.42 20.67
N LEU A 288 39.99 19.34 19.51
CA LEU A 288 40.35 20.12 18.33
C LEU A 288 40.17 21.62 18.58
N MET A 289 39.08 22.04 19.23
CA MET A 289 38.90 23.45 19.60
C MET A 289 40.00 23.96 20.53
N ALA A 290 40.40 23.18 21.54
CA ALA A 290 41.50 23.53 22.43
C ALA A 290 42.82 23.62 21.67
N SER A 291 43.13 22.63 20.84
CA SER A 291 44.36 22.60 20.02
C SER A 291 44.44 23.78 19.04
N ARG A 292 43.30 24.24 18.51
CA ARG A 292 43.24 25.45 17.67
C ARG A 292 43.72 26.69 18.41
N GLN A 293 43.40 26.81 19.69
CA GLN A 293 43.76 27.95 20.52
C GLN A 293 45.19 27.86 21.05
N THR A 294 45.79 26.67 21.10
CA THR A 294 47.14 26.43 21.61
C THR A 294 48.10 26.03 20.49
N ASP A 295 48.35 24.74 20.31
CA ASP A 295 49.44 24.16 19.53
C ASP A 295 49.29 24.40 18.02
N ARG A 296 48.08 24.72 17.57
CA ARG A 296 47.71 24.93 16.16
C ARG A 296 47.21 26.35 15.88
N ALA A 297 47.47 27.31 16.78
CA ALA A 297 47.13 28.72 16.58
C ALA A 297 47.81 29.33 15.34
N HIS A 298 48.99 28.82 14.98
CA HIS A 298 49.77 29.26 13.82
C HIS A 298 49.18 28.87 12.46
N LEU A 299 48.23 27.92 12.40
CA LEU A 299 47.64 27.48 11.13
C LEU A 299 46.74 28.57 10.55
N SER A 300 46.81 28.78 9.23
CA SER A 300 45.81 29.59 8.53
C SER A 300 44.42 28.96 8.62
N GLN A 301 43.37 29.73 8.34
CA GLN A 301 42.01 29.18 8.37
C GLN A 301 41.82 28.01 7.40
N ALA A 302 42.41 28.07 6.20
CA ALA A 302 42.35 26.98 5.23
C ALA A 302 43.08 25.72 5.72
N GLN A 303 44.27 25.88 6.32
CA GLN A 303 45.03 24.77 6.90
C GLN A 303 44.31 24.14 8.09
N TRP A 304 43.64 24.95 8.92
CA TRP A 304 42.82 24.48 10.03
C TRP A 304 41.63 23.65 9.56
N GLN A 305 40.88 24.11 8.56
CA GLN A 305 39.75 23.36 8.02
C GLN A 305 40.17 22.02 7.41
N ALA A 306 41.28 22.01 6.66
CA ALA A 306 41.83 20.75 6.12
C ALA A 306 42.24 19.78 7.23
N TYR A 307 42.87 20.28 8.30
CA TYR A 307 43.24 19.47 9.46
C TYR A 307 42.01 18.92 10.20
N LEU A 308 41.02 19.77 10.48
CA LEU A 308 39.76 19.41 11.12
C LEU A 308 39.04 18.29 10.36
N ALA A 309 38.85 18.45 9.05
CA ALA A 309 38.19 17.47 8.20
C ALA A 309 38.93 16.13 8.21
N ARG A 310 40.27 16.14 8.15
CA ARG A 310 41.09 14.93 8.23
C ARG A 310 40.91 14.23 9.58
N ARG A 311 40.94 14.94 10.70
CA ARG A 311 40.81 14.35 12.04
C ARG A 311 39.43 13.73 12.27
N GLN A 312 38.37 14.41 11.81
CA GLN A 312 37.01 13.86 11.87
C GLN A 312 36.84 12.62 10.98
N TYR A 313 37.45 12.63 9.80
CA TYR A 313 37.49 11.46 8.90
C TYR A 313 38.22 10.28 9.55
N GLU A 314 39.43 10.51 10.07
CA GLU A 314 40.23 9.49 10.78
C GLU A 314 39.45 8.91 11.96
N TYR A 315 38.78 9.75 12.76
CA TYR A 315 37.95 9.29 13.87
C TYR A 315 36.79 8.40 13.40
N ARG A 316 36.06 8.80 12.35
CA ARG A 316 34.95 8.00 11.82
C ARG A 316 35.41 6.61 11.37
N ILE A 317 36.47 6.54 10.58
CA ILE A 317 37.00 5.26 10.09
C ILE A 317 37.50 4.41 11.26
N ASN A 318 38.25 5.00 12.20
CA ASN A 318 38.79 4.26 13.34
C ASN A 318 37.70 3.74 14.29
N PHE A 319 36.60 4.49 14.45
CA PHE A 319 35.48 4.07 15.29
C PHE A 319 34.77 2.86 14.66
N PHE A 320 34.35 2.97 13.39
CA PHE A 320 33.60 1.90 12.74
C PHE A 320 34.45 0.69 12.32
N ALA A 321 35.76 0.85 12.14
CA ALA A 321 36.66 -0.28 11.86
C ALA A 321 37.00 -1.13 13.11
N LYS A 322 36.72 -0.63 14.32
CA LYS A 322 36.94 -1.37 15.58
C LYS A 322 35.66 -2.02 16.13
N ASN A 323 34.50 -1.52 15.70
CA ASN A 323 33.18 -1.91 16.22
C ASN A 323 32.30 -2.64 15.19
N GLY A 324 32.78 -2.82 13.95
CA GLY A 324 32.14 -3.63 12.89
C GLY A 324 32.90 -4.92 12.63
#